data_AF-L0DRS5-F1
#
_entry.id   AF-L0DRS5-F1
#
_cell.length_a   1.000
_cell.length_b   1.000
_cell.length_c   1.000
_cell.angle_alpha   90.00
_cell.angle_beta   90.00
_cell.angle_gamma   90.00
#
_symmetry.space_group_name_H-M   'P 1'
#
loop_
_entity.id
_entity.type
_entity.pdbx_description
1 polymer ?
#
loop_
_entity_poly.entity_id
_entity_poly.type
_entity_poly.pdbx_seq_one_letter_code
_entity_poly.pdbx_strand_id
1 'polypeptide(L)'
;MNDDTGGNVVDLQRPKLPKQFSIEAILKGPASPEPVPPPAPAPEAVPEAAGIEAADTLPLPGSAYQACSRVANKPQITLHFLLANQSREGFAYADLRRIRLLPAADPGSGPELVLRFVEAEITDVRLIGRNLDMLYELLGRHAVGWVRQLPPKWDFSPKEAKAVVITGIEITTPKK
;
A
#
# COMPACT_ATOMS: atom_id res chain seq x y z
N MET A 1 -10.16 68.62 6.26
CA MET A 1 -9.42 69.25 5.14
C MET A 1 -7.97 68.83 5.31
N ASN A 2 -7.40 68.18 4.28
CA ASN A 2 -6.01 67.71 4.11
C ASN A 2 -5.61 66.48 4.97
N ASP A 3 -4.85 65.47 4.53
CA ASP A 3 -4.08 65.14 3.30
C ASP A 3 -3.91 63.59 3.28
N ASP A 4 -4.06 62.93 2.13
CA ASP A 4 -3.02 62.20 1.37
C ASP A 4 -2.38 60.95 2.03
N THR A 5 -2.61 59.76 1.43
CA THR A 5 -1.61 58.68 1.28
C THR A 5 -2.12 57.66 0.25
N GLY A 6 -1.31 57.41 -0.77
CA GLY A 6 -1.64 56.63 -1.96
C GLY A 6 -1.76 55.10 -1.81
N GLY A 7 -2.01 54.49 -2.97
CA GLY A 7 -2.12 53.03 -3.14
C GLY A 7 -2.29 52.67 -4.60
N ASN A 8 -1.18 52.64 -5.34
CA ASN A 8 -1.07 52.07 -6.68
C ASN A 8 -1.27 50.55 -6.57
N VAL A 9 -2.31 50.00 -7.21
CA VAL A 9 -2.55 48.55 -7.25
C VAL A 9 -2.28 48.06 -8.67
N VAL A 10 -1.20 47.30 -8.80
CA VAL A 10 -0.83 46.57 -10.02
C VAL A 10 -1.66 45.29 -10.12
N ASP A 11 -2.07 45.05 -11.36
CA ASP A 11 -2.73 43.91 -12.00
C ASP A 11 -2.48 42.51 -11.43
N LEU A 12 -3.56 41.71 -11.30
CA LEU A 12 -3.55 40.26 -11.52
C LEU A 12 -4.94 39.82 -12.04
N GLN A 13 -5.22 40.05 -13.32
CA GLN A 13 -6.35 39.42 -13.99
C GLN A 13 -6.16 37.90 -14.03
N ARG A 14 -6.94 37.17 -13.22
CA ARG A 14 -7.11 35.72 -13.36
C ARG A 14 -7.94 35.41 -14.62
N PRO A 15 -7.48 34.57 -15.56
CA PRO A 15 -8.31 34.13 -16.66
C PRO A 15 -9.41 33.18 -16.14
N LYS A 16 -10.67 33.57 -16.29
CA LYS A 16 -11.83 32.68 -16.08
C LYS A 16 -12.09 31.92 -17.38
N LEU A 17 -11.91 30.59 -17.29
CA LEU A 17 -12.15 29.60 -18.35
C LEU A 17 -13.52 29.79 -19.04
N PRO A 18 -13.61 29.66 -20.38
CA PRO A 18 -14.88 29.63 -21.08
C PRO A 18 -15.68 28.36 -20.75
N LYS A 19 -16.99 28.58 -20.62
CA LYS A 19 -18.03 27.61 -20.27
C LYS A 19 -18.32 26.66 -21.44
N GLN A 20 -18.52 25.40 -21.09
CA GLN A 20 -19.45 24.44 -21.69
C GLN A 20 -19.32 24.15 -23.20
N PHE A 21 -18.66 23.04 -23.53
CA PHE A 21 -18.92 22.34 -24.79
C PHE A 21 -20.09 21.37 -24.58
N SER A 22 -21.22 21.68 -25.23
CA SER A 22 -22.39 20.80 -25.31
C SER A 22 -22.13 19.66 -26.29
N ILE A 23 -22.44 18.42 -25.87
CA ILE A 23 -22.21 17.16 -26.60
C ILE A 23 -23.13 17.00 -27.84
N GLU A 24 -24.14 17.85 -28.00
CA GLU A 24 -25.18 17.69 -29.03
C GLU A 24 -24.78 18.13 -30.46
N ALA A 25 -23.60 18.71 -30.66
CA ALA A 25 -23.17 19.21 -31.98
C ALA A 25 -22.53 18.16 -32.91
N ILE A 26 -22.28 16.92 -32.44
CA ILE A 26 -21.55 15.91 -33.23
C ILE A 26 -22.48 14.96 -34.01
N LEU A 27 -23.79 14.95 -33.72
CA LEU A 27 -24.71 13.91 -34.22
C LEU A 27 -25.52 14.25 -35.49
N LYS A 28 -25.15 15.24 -36.31
CA LYS A 28 -25.97 15.58 -37.49
C LYS A 28 -25.18 15.92 -38.76
N GLY A 29 -24.99 14.90 -39.60
CA GLY A 29 -24.60 15.02 -41.01
C GLY A 29 -25.10 13.80 -41.82
N PRO A 30 -25.55 13.96 -43.09
CA PRO A 30 -26.41 12.99 -43.81
C PRO A 30 -25.64 11.93 -44.64
N ALA A 31 -26.41 11.00 -45.24
CA ALA A 31 -26.03 9.65 -45.70
C ALA A 31 -25.55 9.49 -47.18
N SER A 32 -24.59 8.54 -47.35
CA SER A 32 -24.37 7.49 -48.40
C SER A 32 -24.15 7.81 -49.92
N PRO A 33 -23.62 6.87 -50.77
CA PRO A 33 -22.45 5.95 -50.66
C PRO A 33 -21.63 5.77 -52.00
N GLU A 34 -20.42 5.17 -51.99
CA GLU A 34 -19.90 4.19 -53.00
C GLU A 34 -18.44 3.71 -52.67
N PRO A 35 -17.93 2.57 -53.22
CA PRO A 35 -17.37 1.46 -52.43
C PRO A 35 -15.84 1.25 -52.63
N VAL A 36 -15.31 0.12 -52.10
CA VAL A 36 -14.02 -0.61 -52.44
C VAL A 36 -13.02 -0.67 -51.25
N PRO A 37 -12.25 -1.76 -51.04
CA PRO A 37 -12.53 -3.18 -50.72
C PRO A 37 -11.97 -3.52 -49.29
N PRO A 38 -12.00 -4.77 -48.78
CA PRO A 38 -11.49 -5.04 -47.42
C PRO A 38 -9.98 -5.27 -47.40
N PRO A 39 -9.24 -4.68 -46.44
CA PRO A 39 -8.16 -5.45 -45.84
C PRO A 39 -7.98 -5.26 -44.33
N ALA A 40 -7.79 -6.42 -43.69
CA ALA A 40 -7.17 -6.70 -42.38
C ALA A 40 -7.92 -6.27 -41.10
N PRO A 41 -8.16 -7.19 -40.15
CA PRO A 41 -8.61 -6.82 -38.81
C PRO A 41 -7.50 -6.01 -38.14
N ALA A 42 -7.77 -4.74 -37.84
CA ALA A 42 -6.98 -3.99 -36.89
C ALA A 42 -7.00 -4.74 -35.55
N PRO A 43 -5.85 -4.87 -34.84
CA PRO A 43 -5.84 -5.45 -33.52
C PRO A 43 -6.79 -4.63 -32.65
N GLU A 44 -7.72 -5.32 -31.99
CA GLU A 44 -8.58 -4.75 -30.97
C GLU A 44 -7.69 -3.92 -30.04
N ALA A 45 -7.92 -2.61 -30.00
CA ALA A 45 -7.39 -1.76 -28.97
C ALA A 45 -8.04 -2.21 -27.66
N VAL A 46 -7.41 -3.20 -27.02
CA VAL A 46 -7.65 -3.54 -25.63
C VAL A 46 -7.41 -2.23 -24.88
N PRO A 47 -8.39 -1.65 -24.17
CA PRO A 47 -8.11 -0.52 -23.32
C PRO A 47 -7.08 -0.98 -22.31
N GLU A 48 -5.90 -0.39 -22.42
CA GLU A 48 -4.79 -0.48 -21.50
C GLU A 48 -5.25 0.08 -20.15
N ALA A 49 -5.94 -0.75 -19.38
CA ALA A 49 -5.97 -0.67 -17.92
C ALA A 49 -4.72 -1.39 -17.38
N ALA A 50 -3.55 -1.09 -17.94
CA ALA A 50 -2.28 -1.49 -17.36
C ALA A 50 -1.85 -0.39 -16.39
N GLY A 51 -1.80 -0.68 -15.09
CA GLY A 51 -1.09 0.22 -14.19
C GLY A 51 -1.41 0.17 -12.71
N ILE A 52 -2.45 -0.54 -12.26
CA ILE A 52 -2.48 -0.98 -10.86
C ILE A 52 -2.02 -2.43 -10.89
N GLU A 53 -0.70 -2.66 -10.91
CA GLU A 53 -0.19 -3.97 -10.53
C GLU A 53 -0.85 -4.30 -9.19
N ALA A 54 -1.59 -5.41 -9.16
CA ALA A 54 -2.40 -5.79 -8.01
C ALA A 54 -1.50 -5.80 -6.78
N ALA A 55 -1.58 -4.73 -5.97
CA ALA A 55 -1.05 -4.74 -4.63
C ALA A 55 -1.62 -5.99 -3.97
N ASP A 56 -0.76 -6.85 -3.44
CA ASP A 56 -1.18 -8.14 -2.90
C ASP A 56 -2.28 -7.87 -1.86
N THR A 57 -3.51 -8.26 -2.20
CA THR A 57 -4.68 -7.80 -1.48
C THR A 57 -4.65 -8.34 -0.07
N LEU A 58 -5.17 -7.55 0.88
CA LEU A 58 -5.23 -8.00 2.27
C LEU A 58 -6.04 -9.30 2.33
N PRO A 59 -5.55 -10.34 3.04
CA PRO A 59 -6.22 -11.64 3.07
C PRO A 59 -7.62 -11.50 3.68
N LEU A 60 -8.58 -12.19 3.06
CA LEU A 60 -9.95 -12.26 3.55
C LEU A 60 -10.04 -13.17 4.79
N PRO A 61 -11.01 -12.95 5.69
CA PRO A 61 -11.30 -13.90 6.76
C PRO A 61 -11.52 -15.32 6.20
N GLY A 62 -10.88 -16.32 6.78
CA GLY A 62 -10.94 -17.71 6.31
C GLY A 62 -9.92 -18.10 5.23
N SER A 63 -9.17 -17.14 4.66
CA SER A 63 -8.07 -17.46 3.75
C SER A 63 -6.99 -18.26 4.45
N ALA A 64 -6.33 -19.17 3.71
CA ALA A 64 -5.18 -19.92 4.17
C ALA A 64 -4.14 -18.99 4.81
N TYR A 65 -3.46 -19.48 5.84
CA TYR A 65 -2.51 -18.67 6.56
C TYR A 65 -1.28 -18.43 5.69
N GLN A 66 -0.88 -17.17 5.65
CA GLN A 66 0.35 -16.69 5.06
C GLN A 66 0.85 -15.58 5.99
N ALA A 67 2.11 -15.66 6.41
CA ALA A 67 2.65 -14.76 7.43
C ALA A 67 2.86 -13.32 6.94
N CYS A 68 3.10 -13.14 5.64
CA CYS A 68 3.28 -11.83 5.03
C CYS A 68 2.89 -11.87 3.55
N SER A 69 2.65 -10.71 2.95
CA SER A 69 2.37 -10.62 1.52
C SER A 69 3.48 -11.25 0.68
N ARG A 70 3.14 -11.57 -0.56
CA ARG A 70 4.13 -11.82 -1.59
C ARG A 70 5.06 -10.61 -1.73
N VAL A 71 6.27 -10.90 -2.17
CA VAL A 71 7.29 -9.89 -2.45
C VAL A 71 6.81 -9.04 -3.62
N ALA A 72 6.68 -7.75 -3.39
CA ALA A 72 6.35 -6.80 -4.43
C ALA A 72 7.58 -6.40 -5.24
N ASN A 73 7.41 -6.22 -6.54
CA ASN A 73 8.47 -5.70 -7.42
C ASN A 73 8.68 -4.18 -7.26
N LYS A 74 7.72 -3.49 -6.61
CA LYS A 74 7.77 -2.05 -6.33
C LYS A 74 7.75 -1.83 -4.82
N PRO A 75 8.51 -0.83 -4.33
CA PRO A 75 8.46 -0.43 -2.92
C PRO A 75 7.02 -0.12 -2.49
N GLN A 76 6.63 -0.69 -1.36
CA GLN A 76 5.33 -0.46 -0.74
C GLN A 76 5.35 0.85 0.04
N ILE A 77 4.22 1.55 0.03
CA ILE A 77 4.06 2.84 0.73
C ILE A 77 3.67 2.59 2.19
N THR A 78 2.84 1.57 2.42
CA THR A 78 2.25 1.24 3.72
C THR A 78 2.50 -0.23 4.04
N LEU A 79 2.82 -0.49 5.30
CA LEU A 79 2.88 -1.83 5.88
C LEU A 79 1.67 -2.03 6.80
N HIS A 80 0.87 -3.05 6.51
CA HIS A 80 -0.27 -3.42 7.37
C HIS A 80 0.05 -4.60 8.28
N PHE A 81 -0.28 -4.49 9.56
CA PHE A 81 -0.25 -5.57 10.52
C PHE A 81 -1.67 -6.09 10.76
N LEU A 82 -1.89 -7.38 10.48
CA LEU A 82 -3.14 -8.08 10.73
C LEU A 82 -3.01 -8.85 12.03
N LEU A 83 -3.74 -8.42 13.05
CA LEU A 83 -3.68 -8.99 14.39
C LEU A 83 -4.56 -10.25 14.50
N ALA A 84 -4.36 -11.04 15.57
CA ALA A 84 -5.10 -12.26 15.82
C ALA A 84 -6.63 -12.09 15.90
N ASN A 85 -7.10 -10.90 16.31
CA ASN A 85 -8.52 -10.52 16.35
C ASN A 85 -9.06 -10.03 14.98
N GLN A 86 -8.28 -10.15 13.91
CA GLN A 86 -8.56 -9.65 12.56
C GLN A 86 -8.60 -8.12 12.42
N SER A 87 -8.25 -7.36 13.46
CA SER A 87 -8.03 -5.93 13.31
C SER A 87 -6.76 -5.66 12.51
N ARG A 88 -6.67 -4.45 11.96
CA ARG A 88 -5.62 -4.04 11.03
C ARG A 88 -5.06 -2.71 11.49
N GLU A 89 -3.74 -2.65 11.62
CA GLU A 89 -3.01 -1.41 11.89
C GLU A 89 -2.06 -1.15 10.73
N GLY A 90 -2.00 0.08 10.23
CA GLY A 90 -1.18 0.45 9.08
C GLY A 90 -0.18 1.53 9.46
N PHE A 91 1.06 1.35 9.03
CA PHE A 91 2.13 2.33 9.23
C PHE A 91 2.79 2.65 7.89
N ALA A 92 3.18 3.90 7.69
CA ALA A 92 3.91 4.26 6.48
C ALA A 92 5.35 3.75 6.54
N TYR A 93 5.85 3.19 5.44
CA TYR A 93 7.27 2.82 5.34
C TYR A 93 8.19 4.03 5.45
N ALA A 94 7.72 5.22 5.05
CA ALA A 94 8.47 6.46 5.20
C ALA A 94 8.81 6.80 6.66
N ASP A 95 7.98 6.33 7.61
CA ASP A 95 8.14 6.56 9.04
C ASP A 95 8.93 5.45 9.75
N LEU A 96 9.27 4.36 9.03
CA LEU A 96 10.08 3.26 9.56
C LEU A 96 11.53 3.73 9.75
N ARG A 97 11.92 3.95 11.02
CA ARG A 97 13.27 4.42 11.37
C ARG A 97 14.25 3.32 11.69
N ARG A 98 13.76 2.18 12.17
CA ARG A 98 14.63 1.10 12.61
C ARG A 98 13.96 -0.26 12.46
N ILE A 99 14.74 -1.22 12.01
CA ILE A 99 14.40 -2.65 12.03
C ILE A 99 15.52 -3.36 12.80
N ARG A 100 15.18 -4.15 13.81
CA ARG A 100 16.13 -4.95 14.59
C ARG A 100 15.65 -6.38 14.72
N LEU A 101 16.47 -7.33 14.29
CA LEU A 101 16.28 -8.72 14.66
C LEU A 101 17.03 -8.96 15.98
N LEU A 102 16.28 -9.37 17.01
CA LEU A 102 16.79 -9.68 18.33
C LEU A 102 16.77 -11.20 18.54
N PRO A 103 17.77 -11.76 19.23
CA PRO A 103 17.70 -13.14 19.66
C PRO A 103 16.51 -13.34 20.61
N ALA A 104 16.05 -14.58 20.72
CA ALA A 104 15.02 -14.95 21.67
C ALA A 104 15.39 -14.51 23.09
N ALA A 105 14.47 -13.85 23.78
CA ALA A 105 14.69 -13.42 25.16
C ALA A 105 14.80 -14.61 26.12
N ASP A 106 14.01 -15.67 25.87
CA ASP A 106 13.95 -16.86 26.72
C ASP A 106 14.37 -18.13 25.97
N PRO A 107 14.94 -19.13 26.67
CA PRO A 107 15.23 -20.44 26.09
C PRO A 107 13.96 -21.12 25.56
N GLY A 108 13.94 -21.42 24.26
CA GLY A 108 12.79 -22.04 23.58
C GLY A 108 11.82 -21.04 22.95
N SER A 109 11.97 -19.73 23.22
CA SER A 109 11.29 -18.69 22.46
C SER A 109 11.96 -18.49 21.09
N GLY A 110 11.19 -18.03 20.10
CA GLY A 110 11.72 -17.69 18.78
C GLY A 110 12.39 -16.31 18.75
N PRO A 111 13.13 -15.96 17.69
CA PRO A 111 13.67 -14.62 17.52
C PRO A 111 12.55 -13.58 17.45
N GLU A 112 12.89 -12.34 17.77
CA GLU A 112 11.96 -11.21 17.73
C GLU A 112 12.41 -10.17 16.71
N LEU A 113 11.47 -9.67 15.91
CA LEU A 113 11.72 -8.60 14.96
C LEU A 113 11.03 -7.33 15.44
N VAL A 114 11.81 -6.30 15.74
CA VAL A 114 11.32 -5.02 16.26
C VAL A 114 11.43 -3.95 15.19
N LEU A 115 10.29 -3.36 14.84
CA LEU A 115 10.17 -2.22 13.94
C LEU A 115 9.85 -0.98 14.75
N ARG A 116 10.54 0.13 14.49
CA ARG A 116 10.26 1.44 15.11
C ARG A 116 9.76 2.42 14.06
N PHE A 117 8.54 2.88 14.23
CA PHE A 117 7.92 3.94 13.46
C PHE A 117 7.96 5.26 14.22
N VAL A 118 8.15 6.37 13.51
CA VAL A 118 8.18 7.72 14.08
C VAL A 118 7.17 8.58 13.32
N GLU A 119 5.91 8.45 13.71
CA GLU A 119 4.79 9.23 13.16
C GLU A 119 4.49 10.43 14.09
N ALA A 120 3.23 10.63 14.47
CA ALA A 120 2.84 11.58 15.52
C ALA A 120 3.38 11.16 16.90
N GLU A 121 3.49 9.85 17.14
CA GLU A 121 4.12 9.25 18.33
C GLU A 121 5.08 8.15 17.88
N ILE A 122 6.10 7.87 18.69
CA ILE A 122 7.02 6.76 18.43
C ILE A 122 6.25 5.46 18.69
N THR A 123 6.17 4.58 17.70
CA THR A 123 5.48 3.30 17.84
C THR A 123 6.46 2.17 17.58
N ASP A 124 6.60 1.27 18.55
CA ASP A 124 7.38 0.05 18.39
C ASP A 124 6.42 -1.12 18.09
N VAL A 125 6.66 -1.81 16.98
CA VAL A 125 5.95 -3.04 16.59
C VAL A 125 6.90 -4.22 16.75
N ARG A 126 6.56 -5.15 17.63
CA ARG A 126 7.32 -6.39 17.87
C ARG A 126 6.62 -7.56 17.22
N LEU A 127 7.35 -8.27 16.36
CA LEU A 127 6.89 -9.51 15.73
C LEU A 127 7.62 -10.68 16.38
N ILE A 128 6.84 -11.63 16.90
CA ILE A 128 7.34 -12.81 17.60
C ILE A 128 7.00 -14.01 16.74
N GLY A 129 7.97 -14.90 16.50
CA GLY A 129 7.74 -15.99 15.57
C GLY A 129 8.96 -16.86 15.28
N ARG A 130 8.91 -17.52 14.12
CA ARG A 130 9.96 -18.41 13.61
C ARG A 130 10.40 -17.96 12.22
N ASN A 131 11.68 -18.19 11.92
CA ASN A 131 12.31 -17.89 10.63
C ASN A 131 12.14 -16.42 10.19
N LEU A 132 12.26 -15.48 11.13
CA LEU A 132 12.01 -14.05 10.87
C LEU A 132 13.10 -13.37 10.02
N ASP A 133 14.24 -14.02 9.79
CA ASP A 133 15.36 -13.48 8.99
C ASP A 133 14.93 -13.09 7.56
N MET A 134 14.13 -13.94 6.91
CA MET A 134 13.61 -13.63 5.59
C MET A 134 12.70 -12.40 5.63
N LEU A 135 11.85 -12.30 6.64
CA LEU A 135 10.96 -11.15 6.81
C LEU A 135 11.74 -9.86 7.08
N TYR A 136 12.81 -9.93 7.89
CA TYR A 136 13.73 -8.81 8.13
C TYR A 136 14.27 -8.23 6.82
N GLU A 137 14.80 -9.09 5.94
CA GLU A 137 15.34 -8.69 4.64
C GLU A 137 14.27 -8.06 3.73
N LEU A 138 13.08 -8.65 3.68
CA LEU A 138 11.99 -8.17 2.83
C LEU A 138 11.42 -6.83 3.31
N LEU A 139 11.30 -6.64 4.62
CA LEU A 139 10.88 -5.37 5.22
C LEU A 139 11.92 -4.28 4.97
N GLY A 140 13.22 -4.59 5.06
CA GLY A 140 14.29 -3.64 4.74
C GLY A 140 14.27 -3.15 3.29
N ARG A 141 13.68 -3.92 2.38
CA ARG A 141 13.50 -3.56 0.96
C ARG A 141 12.15 -2.92 0.66
N HIS A 142 11.31 -2.73 1.68
CA HIS A 142 9.93 -2.24 1.56
C HIS A 142 9.11 -3.10 0.58
N ALA A 143 9.39 -4.40 0.51
CA ALA A 143 8.80 -5.29 -0.49
C ALA A 143 7.56 -6.04 0.02
N VAL A 144 7.12 -5.76 1.25
CA VAL A 144 5.99 -6.44 1.91
C VAL A 144 4.88 -5.45 2.16
N GLY A 145 3.66 -5.71 1.71
CA GLY A 145 2.51 -4.83 1.92
C GLY A 145 1.78 -5.12 3.24
N TRP A 146 1.86 -6.36 3.72
CA TRP A 146 1.19 -6.76 4.95
C TRP A 146 1.86 -7.94 5.65
N VAL A 147 1.62 -8.03 6.96
CA VAL A 147 2.12 -9.05 7.88
C VAL A 147 0.96 -9.54 8.74
N ARG A 148 0.83 -10.85 8.94
CA ARG A 148 -0.33 -11.46 9.60
C ARG A 148 0.08 -12.36 10.76
N GLN A 149 -0.49 -12.06 11.92
CA GLN A 149 -0.42 -12.93 13.10
C GLN A 149 -1.22 -14.21 12.86
N LEU A 150 -0.67 -15.34 13.28
CA LEU A 150 -1.32 -16.63 13.26
C LEU A 150 -2.58 -16.56 14.13
N PRO A 151 -3.79 -16.84 13.57
CA PRO A 151 -5.00 -16.85 14.36
C PRO A 151 -4.94 -17.90 15.48
N PRO A 152 -5.58 -17.64 16.63
CA PRO A 152 -5.67 -18.62 17.69
C PRO A 152 -6.35 -19.87 17.14
N LYS A 153 -5.82 -21.07 17.45
CA LYS A 153 -6.31 -22.41 17.02
C LYS A 153 -5.82 -22.89 15.65
N TRP A 154 -4.99 -22.12 14.95
CA TRP A 154 -4.32 -22.62 13.75
C TRP A 154 -2.97 -23.20 14.15
N ASP A 155 -2.74 -24.45 13.77
CA ASP A 155 -1.48 -25.13 14.04
C ASP A 155 -0.67 -25.25 12.76
N PHE A 156 0.65 -25.04 12.85
CA PHE A 156 1.53 -25.11 11.71
C PHE A 156 1.99 -26.54 11.47
N SER A 157 1.83 -27.05 10.25
CA SER A 157 2.32 -28.38 9.92
C SER A 157 3.86 -28.40 9.94
N PRO A 158 4.49 -29.44 10.53
CA PRO A 158 5.95 -29.57 10.57
C PRO A 158 6.60 -29.70 9.17
N LYS A 159 5.81 -29.95 8.11
CA LYS A 159 6.29 -29.93 6.72
C LYS A 159 6.79 -28.56 6.26
N GLU A 160 6.39 -27.50 6.96
CA GLU A 160 6.74 -26.10 6.66
C GLU A 160 7.75 -25.54 7.67
N ALA A 161 8.71 -26.37 8.12
CA ALA A 161 9.70 -25.99 9.13
C ALA A 161 10.51 -24.72 8.79
N LYS A 162 10.64 -24.37 7.50
CA LYS A 162 11.34 -23.17 7.02
C LYS A 162 10.41 -21.98 6.74
N ALA A 163 9.09 -22.14 6.86
CA ALA A 163 8.16 -21.04 6.64
C ALA A 163 8.30 -19.98 7.72
N VAL A 164 8.10 -18.73 7.34
CA VAL A 164 7.93 -17.64 8.31
C VAL A 164 6.62 -17.86 9.04
N VAL A 165 6.66 -17.86 10.36
CA VAL A 165 5.46 -17.98 11.20
C VAL A 165 5.48 -16.85 12.21
N ILE A 166 4.37 -16.12 12.35
CA ILE A 166 4.26 -15.00 13.27
C ILE A 166 3.19 -15.35 14.31
N THR A 167 3.63 -15.67 15.52
CA THR A 167 2.76 -16.06 16.62
C THR A 167 2.26 -14.86 17.42
N GLY A 168 3.03 -13.76 17.41
CA GLY A 168 2.71 -12.54 18.14
C GLY A 168 2.99 -11.29 17.32
N ILE A 169 2.09 -10.31 17.41
CA ILE A 169 2.31 -8.93 16.98
C ILE A 169 1.91 -8.03 18.15
N GLU A 170 2.88 -7.30 18.70
CA GLU A 170 2.67 -6.36 19.79
C GLU A 170 2.96 -4.95 19.30
N ILE A 171 2.00 -4.04 19.47
CA ILE A 171 2.13 -2.63 19.08
C ILE A 171 2.14 -1.81 20.36
N THR A 172 3.24 -1.09 20.60
CA THR A 172 3.43 -0.30 21.82
C THR A 172 3.72 1.15 21.47
N THR A 173 2.94 2.05 22.06
CA THR A 173 3.23 3.48 22.10
C THR A 173 3.70 3.86 23.51
N PRO A 174 4.78 4.63 23.66
CA PRO A 174 5.20 5.12 24.96
C PRO A 174 4.13 6.07 25.51
N LYS A 175 3.66 5.80 26.73
CA LYS A 175 2.74 6.72 27.42
C LYS A 175 3.46 8.05 27.67
N LYS A 176 2.85 9.15 27.25
CA LYS A 176 3.26 10.51 27.57
C LYS A 176 3.14 10.80 29.07
#